data_AF-A0A973IRM6-F1
#
_entry.id   AF-A0A973IRM6-F1
#
_cell.length_a   1.000
_cell.length_b   1.000
_cell.length_c   1.000
_cell.angle_alpha   90.00
_cell.angle_beta   90.00
_cell.angle_gamma   90.00
#
_symmetry.space_group_name_H-M   'P 1'
#
loop_
_entity.id
_entity.type
_entity.pdbx_description
1 polymer ?
#
loop_
_entity_poly.entity_id
_entity_poly.type
_entity_poly.pdbx_seq_one_letter_code
_entity_poly.pdbx_strand_id
1 'polypeptide(L)'
;MNPIAGILLIALGSIGAASFYVPFKKVKSWAWESYWISQGVAAWLIAPWLFALIFIPHGELLPILRESPGSAKLMAMFFGILWGFGGLTFGLSIRYLGVALGQSIALGLCAAFGTLIPPIVAGDNLFGSLSGILTVIGVAITVAGIAIIGYAGSLKSSEMSEEDKKAAVKEFALKKGILIAVFAGIM
;
A
#
# COMPACT_ATOMS: atom_id res chain seq x y z
N MET A 1 -15.07 -19.07 -9.54
CA MET A 1 -15.29 -17.62 -9.80
C MET A 1 -14.95 -17.35 -11.26
N ASN A 2 -15.73 -16.51 -11.96
CA ASN A 2 -15.40 -16.09 -13.32
C ASN A 2 -14.14 -15.18 -13.29
N PRO A 3 -13.04 -15.53 -13.99
CA PRO A 3 -11.81 -14.74 -13.96
C PRO A 3 -12.00 -13.27 -14.34
N ILE A 4 -12.90 -12.99 -15.29
CA ILE A 4 -13.21 -11.63 -15.73
C ILE A 4 -13.85 -10.83 -14.60
N ALA A 5 -14.80 -11.43 -13.87
CA ALA A 5 -15.42 -10.78 -12.72
C ALA A 5 -14.39 -10.49 -11.61
N GLY A 6 -13.44 -11.41 -11.38
CA GLY A 6 -12.33 -11.18 -10.45
C GLY A 6 -11.45 -10.01 -10.88
N ILE A 7 -11.07 -9.94 -12.16
CA ILE A 7 -10.28 -8.83 -12.71
C ILE A 7 -11.01 -7.50 -12.58
N LEU A 8 -12.32 -7.46 -12.87
CA LEU A 8 -13.12 -6.24 -12.75
C LEU A 8 -13.22 -5.76 -11.29
N LEU A 9 -13.38 -6.69 -10.33
CA LEU A 9 -13.38 -6.35 -8.91
C LEU A 9 -12.03 -5.79 -8.45
N ILE A 10 -10.93 -6.41 -8.88
CA ILE A 10 -9.57 -5.92 -8.60
C ILE A 10 -9.37 -4.52 -9.22
N ALA A 11 -9.83 -4.30 -10.45
CA ALA A 11 -9.73 -3.01 -11.11
C ALA A 11 -10.51 -1.92 -10.35
N LEU A 12 -11.74 -2.20 -9.92
CA LEU A 12 -12.55 -1.28 -9.11
C LEU A 12 -11.89 -0.96 -7.77
N GLY A 13 -11.38 -1.98 -7.07
CA GLY A 13 -10.61 -1.79 -5.83
C GLY A 13 -9.35 -0.94 -6.06
N SER A 14 -8.64 -1.18 -7.17
CA SER A 14 -7.43 -0.43 -7.54
C SER A 14 -7.72 1.02 -7.88
N ILE A 15 -8.86 1.33 -8.52
CA ILE A 15 -9.30 2.71 -8.76
C ILE A 15 -9.57 3.43 -7.43
N GLY A 16 -10.24 2.76 -6.49
CA GLY A 16 -10.44 3.28 -5.13
C GLY A 16 -9.10 3.56 -4.43
N ALA A 17 -8.19 2.59 -4.47
CA ALA A 17 -6.85 2.70 -3.86
C ALA A 17 -5.96 3.77 -4.53
N ALA A 18 -6.07 4.00 -5.83
CA ALA A 18 -5.29 5.04 -6.50
C ALA A 18 -5.87 6.45 -6.27
N SER A 19 -7.19 6.55 -6.11
CA SER A 19 -7.88 7.84 -6.05
C SER A 19 -7.94 8.46 -4.65
N PHE A 20 -7.82 7.67 -3.57
CA PHE A 20 -8.02 8.20 -2.21
C PHE A 20 -7.07 9.34 -1.83
N TYR A 21 -5.86 9.37 -2.42
CA TYR A 21 -4.86 10.41 -2.14
C TYR A 21 -5.08 11.70 -2.96
N VAL A 22 -5.86 11.66 -4.05
CA VAL A 22 -6.08 12.83 -4.92
C VAL A 22 -6.83 13.97 -4.20
N PRO A 23 -7.90 13.69 -3.42
CA PRO A 23 -8.56 14.71 -2.61
C PRO A 23 -7.65 15.39 -1.57
N PHE A 24 -6.52 14.78 -1.19
CA PHE A 24 -5.63 15.34 -0.16
C PHE A 24 -5.10 16.72 -0.55
N LYS A 25 -4.87 16.96 -1.86
CA LYS A 25 -4.43 18.27 -2.36
C LYS A 25 -5.45 19.39 -2.11
N LYS A 26 -6.72 19.05 -1.84
CA LYS A 26 -7.79 20.01 -1.56
C LYS A 26 -7.90 20.37 -0.07
N VAL A 27 -7.30 19.58 0.82
CA VAL A 27 -7.29 19.85 2.27
C VAL A 27 -6.14 20.80 2.59
N LYS A 28 -6.46 22.11 2.73
CA LYS A 28 -5.43 23.16 2.90
C LYS A 28 -5.25 23.63 4.34
N SER A 29 -6.25 23.47 5.20
CA SER A 29 -6.27 24.09 6.53
C SER A 29 -5.82 23.16 7.66
N TRP A 30 -5.47 21.90 7.35
CA TRP A 30 -5.13 20.90 8.34
C TRP A 30 -3.64 20.56 8.24
N ALA A 31 -3.01 20.34 9.39
CA ALA A 31 -1.73 19.67 9.42
C ALA A 31 -1.87 18.26 8.83
N TRP A 32 -0.81 17.78 8.16
CA TRP A 32 -0.80 16.47 7.51
C TRP A 32 -1.10 15.36 8.53
N GLU A 33 -0.54 15.49 9.73
CA GLU A 33 -0.70 14.55 10.85
C GLU A 33 -2.16 14.47 11.31
N SER A 34 -2.81 15.63 11.52
CA SER A 34 -4.22 15.69 11.95
C SER A 34 -5.16 15.06 10.92
N TYR A 35 -4.87 15.31 9.64
CA TYR A 35 -5.62 14.73 8.55
C TYR A 35 -5.43 13.21 8.48
N TRP A 36 -4.19 12.74 8.54
CA TRP A 36 -3.87 11.31 8.45
C TRP A 36 -4.47 10.52 9.61
N ILE A 37 -4.45 11.07 10.83
CA ILE A 37 -5.14 10.48 11.98
C ILE A 37 -6.65 10.39 11.74
N SER A 38 -7.26 11.45 11.24
CA SER A 38 -8.72 11.48 11.04
C SER A 38 -9.16 10.52 9.93
N GLN A 39 -8.38 10.44 8.86
CA GLN A 39 -8.59 9.45 7.79
C GLN A 39 -8.35 8.03 8.30
N GLY A 40 -7.32 7.80 9.12
CA GLY A 40 -7.07 6.50 9.76
C GLY A 40 -8.22 6.07 10.67
N VAL A 41 -8.77 6.97 11.49
CA VAL A 41 -9.96 6.67 12.32
C VAL A 41 -11.16 6.31 11.43
N ALA A 42 -11.43 7.08 10.38
CA ALA A 42 -12.54 6.80 9.49
C ALA A 42 -12.37 5.46 8.73
N ALA A 43 -11.21 5.23 8.14
CA ALA A 43 -10.96 4.10 7.25
C ALA A 43 -10.59 2.81 7.99
N TRP A 44 -9.94 2.87 9.15
CA TRP A 44 -9.40 1.70 9.85
C TRP A 44 -10.15 1.35 11.13
N LEU A 45 -10.96 2.27 11.68
CA LEU A 45 -11.85 1.98 12.81
C LEU A 45 -13.31 2.03 12.37
N ILE A 46 -13.80 3.18 11.92
CA ILE A 46 -15.24 3.35 11.67
C ILE A 46 -15.72 2.44 10.53
N ALA A 47 -15.05 2.45 9.38
CA ALA A 47 -15.48 1.65 8.24
C ALA A 47 -15.49 0.14 8.52
N PRO A 48 -14.42 -0.49 9.06
CA PRO A 48 -14.47 -1.92 9.37
C PRO A 48 -15.59 -2.31 10.33
N TRP A 49 -15.86 -1.50 11.36
CA TRP A 49 -16.97 -1.74 12.29
C TRP A 49 -18.33 -1.58 11.61
N LEU A 50 -18.53 -0.57 10.76
CA LEU A 50 -19.77 -0.41 10.00
C LEU A 50 -20.01 -1.60 9.07
N PHE A 51 -19.00 -2.03 8.32
CA PHE A 51 -19.11 -3.19 7.43
C PHE A 51 -19.38 -4.47 8.23
N ALA A 52 -18.70 -4.67 9.35
CA ALA A 52 -18.96 -5.80 10.25
C ALA A 52 -20.43 -5.81 10.71
N LEU A 53 -20.98 -4.67 11.13
CA LEU A 53 -22.37 -4.56 11.59
C LEU A 53 -23.42 -4.77 10.48
N ILE A 54 -23.08 -4.49 9.23
CA ILE A 54 -23.98 -4.64 8.08
C ILE A 54 -23.98 -6.09 7.57
N PHE A 55 -22.81 -6.72 7.50
CA PHE A 55 -22.64 -7.99 6.80
C PHE A 55 -22.58 -9.21 7.72
N ILE A 56 -22.24 -9.05 9.01
CA ILE A 56 -22.24 -10.15 9.97
C ILE A 56 -23.66 -10.29 10.54
N PRO A 57 -24.21 -11.53 10.62
CA PRO A 57 -25.52 -11.75 11.20
C PRO A 57 -25.68 -11.13 12.59
N HIS A 58 -26.86 -10.59 12.87
CA HIS A 58 -27.15 -9.94 14.14
C HIS A 58 -26.88 -10.87 15.33
N GLY A 59 -26.12 -10.38 16.30
CA GLY A 59 -25.74 -11.14 17.49
C GLY A 59 -24.44 -11.94 17.37
N GLU A 60 -23.93 -12.17 16.15
CA GLU A 60 -22.76 -13.05 15.93
C GLU A 60 -21.40 -12.34 16.03
N LEU A 61 -21.35 -11.02 15.85
CA LEU A 61 -20.09 -10.26 15.85
C LEU A 61 -19.28 -10.44 17.14
N LEU A 62 -19.91 -10.27 18.31
CA LEU A 62 -19.22 -10.40 19.60
C LEU A 62 -18.82 -11.85 19.93
N PRO A 63 -19.70 -12.86 19.73
CA PRO A 63 -19.32 -14.28 19.83
C PRO A 63 -18.09 -14.63 18.98
N ILE A 64 -18.09 -14.29 17.69
CA ILE A 64 -16.96 -14.57 16.78
C ILE A 64 -15.66 -13.96 17.31
N LEU A 65 -15.69 -12.71 17.76
CA LEU A 65 -14.51 -12.04 18.31
C LEU A 65 -14.04 -12.65 19.63
N ARG A 66 -14.96 -13.15 20.48
CA ARG A 66 -14.61 -13.79 21.74
C ARG A 66 -14.03 -15.19 21.53
N GLU A 67 -14.67 -15.99 20.70
CA GLU A 67 -14.33 -17.39 20.45
C GLU A 67 -13.13 -17.58 19.53
N SER A 68 -12.75 -16.55 18.76
CA SER A 68 -11.54 -16.59 17.93
C SER A 68 -10.31 -17.01 18.76
N PRO A 69 -9.42 -17.86 18.21
CA PRO A 69 -8.20 -18.28 18.90
C PRO A 69 -7.33 -17.10 19.32
N GLY A 70 -6.73 -17.16 20.51
CA GLY A 70 -5.86 -16.10 21.02
C GLY A 70 -4.65 -15.83 20.10
N SER A 71 -4.08 -16.88 19.52
CA SER A 71 -2.99 -16.77 18.53
C SER A 71 -3.41 -15.99 17.28
N ALA A 72 -4.61 -16.23 16.75
CA ALA A 72 -5.14 -15.51 15.60
C ALA A 72 -5.33 -14.02 15.90
N LYS A 73 -5.84 -13.68 17.10
CA LYS A 73 -5.96 -12.29 17.56
C LYS A 73 -4.59 -11.61 17.65
N LEU A 74 -3.61 -12.29 18.23
CA LEU A 74 -2.24 -11.78 18.37
C LEU A 74 -1.59 -11.55 17.01
N MET A 75 -1.71 -12.50 16.08
CA MET A 75 -1.19 -12.35 14.72
C MET A 75 -1.88 -11.23 13.96
N ALA A 76 -3.22 -11.11 14.06
CA ALA A 76 -3.96 -10.02 13.44
C ALA A 76 -3.53 -8.65 13.97
N MET A 77 -3.33 -8.52 15.29
CA MET A 77 -2.80 -7.29 15.88
C MET A 77 -1.36 -7.00 15.44
N PHE A 78 -0.50 -8.02 15.41
CA PHE A 78 0.89 -7.88 14.99
C PHE A 78 1.01 -7.42 13.54
N PHE A 79 0.37 -8.12 12.61
CA PHE A 79 0.35 -7.72 11.20
C PHE A 79 -0.39 -6.40 10.99
N GLY A 80 -1.42 -6.09 11.79
CA GLY A 80 -2.09 -4.79 11.78
C GLY A 80 -1.16 -3.64 12.18
N ILE A 81 -0.29 -3.83 13.17
CA ILE A 81 0.72 -2.85 13.56
C ILE A 81 1.75 -2.66 12.43
N LEU A 82 2.28 -3.75 11.87
CA LEU A 82 3.22 -3.67 10.75
C LEU A 82 2.62 -2.93 9.56
N TRP A 83 1.39 -3.28 9.18
CA TRP A 83 0.65 -2.61 8.13
C TRP A 83 0.40 -1.13 8.46
N GLY A 84 0.14 -0.78 9.72
CA GLY A 84 0.02 0.61 10.17
C GLY A 84 1.32 1.40 9.95
N PHE A 85 2.48 0.82 10.27
CA PHE A 85 3.79 1.43 9.95
C PHE A 85 4.00 1.55 8.43
N GLY A 86 3.63 0.53 7.65
CA GLY A 86 3.64 0.56 6.19
C GLY A 86 2.79 1.69 5.63
N GLY A 87 1.54 1.82 6.10
CA GLY A 87 0.62 2.89 5.68
C GLY A 87 1.11 4.29 6.03
N LEU A 88 1.62 4.50 7.25
CA LEU A 88 2.21 5.79 7.67
C LEU A 88 3.39 6.18 6.79
N THR A 89 4.31 5.25 6.57
CA THR A 89 5.50 5.49 5.75
C THR A 89 5.16 5.63 4.28
N PHE A 90 4.13 4.95 3.78
CA PHE A 90 3.58 5.18 2.46
C PHE A 90 3.14 6.64 2.25
N GLY A 91 2.34 7.18 3.18
CA GLY A 91 1.91 8.58 3.15
C GLY A 91 3.10 9.56 3.21
N LEU A 92 4.09 9.28 4.05
CA LEU A 92 5.34 10.07 4.12
C LEU A 92 6.16 10.00 2.82
N SER A 93 6.20 8.84 2.17
CA SER A 93 6.91 8.70 0.90
C SER A 93 6.30 9.59 -0.18
N ILE A 94 4.97 9.68 -0.24
CA ILE A 94 4.26 10.58 -1.16
C ILE A 94 4.49 12.05 -0.78
N ARG A 95 4.59 12.37 0.52
CA ARG A 95 4.93 13.72 1.02
C ARG A 95 6.31 14.17 0.56
N TYR A 96 7.29 13.26 0.47
CA TYR A 96 8.67 13.57 0.10
C TYR A 96 9.01 13.36 -1.38
N LEU A 97 8.33 12.46 -2.09
CA LEU A 97 8.61 12.13 -3.49
C LEU A 97 7.54 12.63 -4.46
N GLY A 98 6.36 12.99 -3.95
CA GLY A 98 5.17 13.20 -4.76
C GLY A 98 4.48 11.89 -5.13
N VAL A 99 3.27 12.01 -5.70
CA VAL A 99 2.36 10.89 -5.97
C VAL A 99 2.99 9.89 -6.96
N ALA A 100 3.59 10.36 -8.06
CA ALA A 100 4.10 9.48 -9.11
C ALA A 100 5.20 8.54 -8.60
N LEU A 101 6.26 9.09 -8.00
CA LEU A 101 7.40 8.32 -7.49
C LEU A 101 7.04 7.52 -6.24
N GLY A 102 6.36 8.13 -5.27
CA GLY A 102 5.98 7.48 -4.01
C GLY A 102 5.08 6.25 -4.23
N GLN A 103 4.04 6.40 -5.05
CA GLN A 103 3.11 5.30 -5.37
C GLN A 103 3.83 4.18 -6.12
N SER A 104 4.60 4.51 -7.16
CA SER A 104 5.23 3.50 -8.03
C SER A 104 6.23 2.64 -7.26
N ILE A 105 7.06 3.25 -6.40
CA ILE A 105 8.06 2.51 -5.61
C ILE A 105 7.35 1.69 -4.52
N ALA A 106 6.51 2.32 -3.71
CA ALA A 106 5.93 1.64 -2.56
C ALA A 106 4.91 0.57 -2.95
N LEU A 107 3.93 0.87 -3.82
CA LEU A 107 2.94 -0.12 -4.25
C LEU A 107 3.55 -1.20 -5.14
N GLY A 108 4.53 -0.84 -5.96
CA GLY A 108 5.21 -1.83 -6.79
C GLY A 108 5.99 -2.85 -5.96
N LEU A 109 6.71 -2.40 -4.93
CA LEU A 109 7.40 -3.29 -4.00
C LEU A 109 6.40 -4.11 -3.17
N CYS A 110 5.31 -3.49 -2.69
CA CYS A 110 4.23 -4.17 -2.01
C CYS A 110 3.64 -5.29 -2.87
N ALA A 111 3.40 -5.04 -4.16
CA ALA A 111 2.93 -6.06 -5.10
C ALA A 111 3.95 -7.20 -5.29
N ALA A 112 5.25 -6.87 -5.42
CA ALA A 112 6.30 -7.86 -5.57
C ALA A 112 6.43 -8.77 -4.34
N PHE A 113 6.56 -8.17 -3.15
CA PHE A 113 6.70 -8.91 -1.90
C PHE A 113 5.42 -9.63 -1.52
N GLY A 114 4.26 -8.99 -1.66
CA GLY A 114 2.95 -9.60 -1.39
C GLY A 114 2.64 -10.79 -2.30
N THR A 115 3.23 -10.85 -3.49
CA THR A 115 3.10 -11.99 -4.41
C THR A 115 4.07 -13.13 -4.04
N LEU A 116 5.30 -12.83 -3.65
CA LEU A 116 6.35 -13.85 -3.44
C LEU A 116 6.44 -14.37 -2.02
N ILE A 117 6.24 -13.55 -0.99
CA ILE A 117 6.43 -13.96 0.40
C ILE A 117 5.46 -15.08 0.81
N PRO A 118 4.14 -15.02 0.53
CA PRO A 118 3.22 -16.07 0.96
C PRO A 118 3.59 -17.48 0.46
N PRO A 119 3.84 -17.73 -0.84
CA PRO A 119 4.23 -19.06 -1.31
C PRO A 119 5.60 -19.51 -0.79
N ILE A 120 6.56 -18.57 -0.61
CA ILE A 120 7.86 -18.90 -0.02
C ILE A 120 7.69 -19.37 1.43
N VAL A 121 6.88 -18.66 2.23
CA VAL A 121 6.60 -19.03 3.62
C VAL A 121 5.80 -20.34 3.70
N ALA A 122 4.93 -20.60 2.73
CA ALA A 122 4.19 -21.86 2.62
C ALA A 122 5.07 -23.06 2.20
N GLY A 123 6.30 -22.82 1.74
CA GLY A 123 7.23 -23.87 1.27
C GLY A 123 6.99 -24.30 -0.18
N ASP A 124 6.27 -23.50 -0.97
CA ASP A 124 5.96 -23.83 -2.36
C ASP A 124 7.20 -23.74 -3.25
N ASN A 125 7.40 -24.75 -4.11
CA ASN A 125 8.43 -24.67 -5.16
C ASN A 125 7.91 -23.87 -6.36
N LEU A 126 8.14 -22.55 -6.34
CA LEU A 126 7.78 -21.64 -7.43
C LEU A 126 8.41 -22.01 -8.78
N PHE A 127 9.52 -22.76 -8.81
CA PHE A 127 10.15 -23.20 -10.06
C PHE A 127 9.68 -24.59 -10.52
N GLY A 128 8.86 -25.27 -9.71
CA GLY A 128 8.36 -26.61 -10.01
C GLY A 128 7.13 -26.64 -10.93
N SER A 129 6.55 -25.49 -11.26
CA SER A 129 5.37 -25.40 -12.12
C SER A 129 5.41 -24.21 -13.06
N LEU A 130 4.71 -24.30 -14.19
CA LEU A 130 4.56 -23.19 -15.13
C LEU A 130 3.92 -21.96 -14.45
N SER A 131 2.91 -22.16 -13.60
CA SER A 131 2.25 -21.08 -12.88
C SER A 131 3.21 -20.34 -11.94
N GLY A 132 4.05 -21.08 -11.21
CA GLY A 132 5.05 -20.49 -10.32
C GLY A 132 6.12 -19.71 -11.09
N ILE A 133 6.61 -20.27 -12.21
CA ILE A 133 7.58 -19.60 -13.08
C ILE A 133 6.98 -18.30 -13.65
N LEU A 134 5.75 -18.34 -14.16
CA LEU A 134 5.07 -17.16 -14.67
C LEU A 134 4.86 -16.10 -13.58
N THR A 135 4.60 -16.52 -12.33
CA THR A 135 4.50 -15.62 -11.18
C THR A 135 5.83 -14.92 -10.92
N VAL A 136 6.94 -15.67 -10.88
CA VAL A 136 8.29 -15.10 -10.67
C VAL A 136 8.67 -14.15 -11.81
N ILE A 137 8.38 -14.51 -13.07
CA ILE A 137 8.63 -13.65 -14.23
C ILE A 137 7.81 -12.35 -14.14
N GLY A 138 6.52 -12.45 -13.79
CA GLY A 138 5.66 -11.28 -13.62
C GLY A 138 6.17 -10.33 -12.53
N VAL A 139 6.64 -10.87 -11.41
CA VAL A 139 7.26 -10.08 -10.35
C VAL A 139 8.57 -9.44 -10.82
N ALA A 140 9.42 -10.16 -11.55
CA ALA A 140 10.66 -9.62 -12.09
C ALA A 140 10.41 -8.44 -13.05
N ILE A 141 9.41 -8.56 -13.94
CA ILE A 141 8.97 -7.47 -14.83
C ILE A 141 8.47 -6.28 -14.01
N THR A 142 7.68 -6.52 -12.96
CA THR A 142 7.19 -5.47 -12.06
C THR A 142 8.33 -4.72 -11.41
N VAL A 143 9.32 -5.43 -10.85
CA VAL A 143 10.51 -4.83 -10.23
C VAL A 143 11.33 -4.02 -11.23
N ALA A 144 11.51 -4.52 -12.46
CA ALA A 144 12.18 -3.77 -13.52
C ALA A 144 11.44 -2.47 -13.86
N GLY A 145 10.11 -2.50 -13.95
CA GLY A 145 9.29 -1.32 -14.18
C GLY A 145 9.44 -0.27 -13.07
N ILE A 146 9.45 -0.70 -11.81
CA ILE A 146 9.68 0.19 -10.66
C ILE A 146 11.07 0.84 -10.73
N ALA A 147 12.10 0.05 -11.05
CA ALA A 147 13.47 0.55 -11.18
C ALA A 147 13.56 1.63 -12.28
N ILE A 148 12.90 1.41 -13.42
CA ILE A 148 12.83 2.37 -14.53
C ILE A 148 12.12 3.66 -14.08
N ILE A 149 10.96 3.57 -13.41
CA ILE A 149 10.22 4.75 -12.93
C ILE A 149 11.04 5.52 -11.88
N GLY A 150 11.67 4.81 -10.95
CA GLY A 150 12.56 5.42 -9.95
C GLY A 150 13.73 6.16 -10.59
N TYR A 151 14.36 5.55 -11.58
CA TYR A 151 15.44 6.17 -12.34
C TYR A 151 14.98 7.40 -13.13
N ALA A 152 13.86 7.30 -13.86
CA ALA A 152 13.28 8.42 -14.60
C ALA A 152 12.92 9.60 -13.68
N GLY A 153 12.38 9.33 -12.50
CA GLY A 153 12.10 10.38 -11.52
C GLY A 153 13.36 10.99 -10.90
N SER A 154 14.44 10.20 -10.73
CA SER A 154 15.75 10.73 -10.33
C SER A 154 16.32 11.67 -11.40
N LEU A 155 16.28 11.28 -12.68
CA LEU A 155 16.72 12.10 -13.81
C LEU A 155 15.94 13.41 -13.90
N LYS A 156 14.60 13.34 -13.83
CA LYS A 156 13.75 14.52 -13.78
C LYS A 156 14.12 15.42 -12.61
N SER A 157 14.41 14.86 -11.43
CA SER A 157 14.84 15.65 -10.29
C SER A 157 16.22 16.27 -10.49
N SER A 158 17.16 15.63 -11.18
CA SER A 158 18.47 16.28 -11.45
C SER A 158 18.37 17.45 -12.42
N GLU A 159 17.38 17.46 -13.31
CA GLU A 159 17.16 18.52 -14.30
C GLU A 159 16.32 19.70 -13.78
N MET A 160 15.57 19.50 -12.69
CA MET A 160 14.74 20.55 -12.09
C MET A 160 15.56 21.45 -11.17
N SER A 161 15.28 22.76 -11.21
CA SER A 161 15.78 23.68 -10.20
C SER A 161 15.23 23.32 -8.81
N GLU A 162 15.90 23.74 -7.75
CA GLU A 162 15.40 23.54 -6.38
C GLU A 162 14.06 24.25 -6.14
N GLU A 163 13.80 25.35 -6.85
CA GLU A 163 12.54 26.08 -6.81
C GLU A 163 11.41 25.27 -7.45
N ASP A 164 11.66 24.66 -8.61
CA ASP A 164 10.67 23.81 -9.30
C ASP A 164 10.34 22.55 -8.51
N LYS A 165 11.34 21.94 -7.86
CA LYS A 165 11.13 20.77 -6.98
C LYS A 165 10.20 21.12 -5.83
N LYS A 166 10.46 22.24 -5.15
CA LYS A 166 9.67 22.71 -4.00
C LYS A 166 8.29 23.21 -4.41
N ALA A 167 8.16 23.79 -5.60
CA ALA A 167 6.86 24.17 -6.17
C ALA A 167 5.98 22.93 -6.42
N ALA A 168 6.58 21.84 -6.93
CA ALA A 168 5.87 20.59 -7.16
C ALA A 168 5.57 19.82 -5.86
N VAL A 169 6.55 19.73 -4.95
CA VAL A 169 6.47 19.01 -3.67
C VAL A 169 7.20 19.85 -2.61
N LYS A 170 6.45 20.53 -1.74
CA LYS A 170 7.00 21.48 -0.75
C LYS A 170 8.13 20.92 0.10
N GLU A 171 8.04 19.64 0.48
CA GLU A 171 9.00 18.96 1.34
C GLU A 171 9.85 17.94 0.56
N PHE A 172 10.09 18.18 -0.74
CA PHE A 172 10.79 17.23 -1.59
C PHE A 172 12.14 16.79 -0.99
N ALA A 173 12.32 15.47 -0.84
CA ALA A 173 13.53 14.88 -0.28
C ALA A 173 13.77 13.49 -0.88
N LEU A 174 14.51 13.43 -2.00
CA LEU A 174 14.66 12.21 -2.80
C LEU A 174 15.20 11.01 -1.99
N LYS A 175 16.38 11.13 -1.37
CA LYS A 175 17.01 10.02 -0.63
C LYS A 175 16.12 9.52 0.53
N LYS A 176 15.59 10.46 1.33
CA LYS A 176 14.70 10.17 2.46
C LYS A 176 13.41 9.49 1.97
N GLY A 177 12.82 10.04 0.92
CA GLY A 177 11.58 9.54 0.33
C GLY A 177 11.73 8.13 -0.24
N ILE A 178 12.82 7.83 -0.95
CA ILE A 178 13.07 6.48 -1.51
C ILE A 178 13.23 5.46 -0.38
N LEU A 179 14.03 5.75 0.64
CA LEU A 179 14.20 4.84 1.78
C LEU A 179 12.87 4.54 2.48
N ILE A 180 12.06 5.58 2.69
CA ILE A 180 10.74 5.44 3.29
C ILE A 180 9.77 4.67 2.37
N ALA A 181 9.81 4.90 1.05
CA ALA A 181 8.99 4.17 0.08
C ALA A 181 9.34 2.68 0.03
N VAL A 182 10.63 2.34 0.08
CA VAL A 182 11.11 0.95 0.11
C VAL A 182 10.65 0.27 1.39
N PHE A 183 10.81 0.92 2.54
CA PHE A 183 10.30 0.38 3.80
C PHE A 183 8.78 0.17 3.76
N ALA A 184 8.03 1.16 3.27
CA ALA A 184 6.58 1.08 3.13
C ALA A 184 6.12 -0.05 2.19
N GLY A 185 6.92 -0.37 1.17
CA GLY A 185 6.61 -1.45 0.23
C GLY A 185 6.98 -2.85 0.75
N ILE A 186 7.84 -2.96 1.76
CA ILE A 186 8.20 -4.24 2.38
C ILE A 186 7.24 -4.61 3.52
N MET A 187 6.74 -3.60 4.25
CA MET A 187 5.76 -3.76 5.34
C MET A 187 4.35 -4.00 4.82
#